data_AF-A0A127BAS8-F1
#
_entry.id   AF-A0A127BAS8-F1
#
_cell.length_a   1.000
_cell.length_b   1.000
_cell.length_c   1.000
_cell.angle_alpha   90.00
_cell.angle_beta   90.00
_cell.angle_gamma   90.00
#
_symmetry.space_group_name_H-M   'P 1'
#
loop_
_entity.id
_entity.type
_entity.pdbx_description
1 polymer ?
#
loop_
_entity_poly.entity_id
_entity_poly.type
_entity_poly.pdbx_seq_one_letter_code
_entity_poly.pdbx_strand_id
1 'polypeptide(L)' 'MSKDIFFWTALIFVLLSGYLGYKKRKAEAIFTAGIAGGLALAFGLYERIPWIISFLFGFIATVTFEWYRKR' A
#
# COMPACT_ATOMS: atom_id res chain seq x y z
N MET A 1 -20.89 3.04 -2.63
CA MET A 1 -19.56 2.66 -3.20
C MET A 1 -19.05 1.50 -2.37
N SER A 2 -18.87 0.31 -2.97
CA SER A 2 -18.55 -0.90 -2.19
C SER A 2 -17.13 -0.83 -1.64
N LYS A 3 -16.96 -1.24 -0.39
CA LYS A 3 -15.67 -1.30 0.34
C LYS A 3 -14.64 -2.13 -0.42
N ASP A 4 -15.12 -3.17 -1.09
CA ASP A 4 -14.35 -4.05 -1.97
C ASP A 4 -13.60 -3.27 -3.04
N ILE A 5 -14.18 -2.17 -3.55
CA ILE A 5 -13.54 -1.36 -4.59
C ILE A 5 -12.25 -0.74 -4.05
N PHE A 6 -12.24 -0.20 -2.83
CA PHE A 6 -11.02 0.37 -2.24
C PHE A 6 -9.95 -0.68 -2.01
N PHE A 7 -10.35 -1.88 -1.54
CA PHE A 7 -9.44 -3.00 -1.34
C PHE A 7 -8.82 -3.48 -2.67
N TRP A 8 -9.65 -3.76 -3.68
CA TRP A 8 -9.19 -4.21 -4.99
C TRP A 8 -8.31 -3.17 -5.68
N THR A 9 -8.67 -1.89 -5.55
CA THR A 9 -7.88 -0.80 -6.15
C THR A 9 -6.53 -0.67 -5.43
N ALA A 10 -6.52 -0.70 -4.09
CA ALA A 10 -5.28 -0.69 -3.31
C ALA A 10 -4.37 -1.87 -3.70
N LEU A 11 -4.93 -3.08 -3.81
CA LEU A 11 -4.20 -4.29 -4.19
C LEU A 11 -3.54 -4.16 -5.57
N ILE A 12 -4.26 -3.62 -6.57
CA ILE A 12 -3.73 -3.37 -7.91
C ILE A 12 -2.56 -2.39 -7.85
N PHE A 13 -2.68 -1.30 -7.08
CA PHE A 13 -1.60 -0.31 -6.94
C PHE A 13 -0.38 -0.85 -6.17
N VAL A 14 -0.56 -1.74 -5.18
CA VAL A 14 0.56 -2.44 -4.50
C VAL A 14 1.33 -3.30 -5.50
N LEU A 15 0.62 -4.11 -6.31
CA LEU A 15 1.26 -4.97 -7.31
C LEU A 15 1.98 -4.15 -8.38
N LEU A 16 1.37 -3.05 -8.84
CA LEU A 16 1.99 -2.10 -9.77
C LEU A 16 3.25 -1.47 -9.19
N SER A 17 3.21 -1.05 -7.92
CA SER A 17 4.38 -0.50 -7.23
C SER A 17 5.52 -1.52 -7.13
N GLY A 18 5.21 -2.77 -6.78
CA GLY A 18 6.19 -3.86 -6.76
C GLY A 18 6.83 -4.10 -8.12
N TYR A 19 6.02 -4.12 -9.19
CA TYR A 19 6.50 -4.30 -10.56
C TYR A 19 7.37 -3.11 -11.05
N LEU A 20 6.96 -1.88 -10.77
CA LEU A 20 7.74 -0.67 -11.10
C LEU A 20 9.05 -0.61 -10.31
N GLY A 21 9.02 -1.06 -9.05
CA GLY A 21 10.20 -1.22 -8.19
C GLY A 21 11.19 -2.22 -8.78
N TYR A 22 10.71 -3.38 -9.25
CA TYR A 22 11.53 -4.39 -9.94
C TYR A 22 12.16 -3.85 -11.22
N LYS A 23 11.44 -3.01 -11.97
CA LYS A 23 11.93 -2.35 -13.20
C LYS A 23 12.91 -1.19 -12.95
N LYS A 24 13.41 -1.04 -11.72
CA LYS A 24 14.30 0.05 -11.24
C LYS A 24 13.70 1.46 -11.37
N ARG A 25 12.39 1.60 -11.61
CA ARG A 25 11.69 2.89 -11.70
C ARG A 25 11.25 3.36 -10.31
N LYS A 26 12.24 3.74 -9.50
CA LYS A 26 12.07 4.05 -8.06
C LYS A 26 11.04 5.15 -7.79
N ALA A 27 10.99 6.21 -8.59
CA ALA A 27 10.05 7.31 -8.40
C ALA A 27 8.58 6.88 -8.65
N GLU A 28 8.34 6.15 -9.73
CA GLU A 28 7.02 5.63 -10.11
C GLU A 28 6.53 4.57 -9.10
N ALA A 29 7.44 3.73 -8.59
CA ALA A 29 7.16 2.76 -7.53
C ALA A 29 6.74 3.42 -6.20
N ILE A 30 7.42 4.50 -5.80
CA ILE A 30 7.09 5.24 -4.58
C ILE A 30 5.72 5.95 -4.72
N PHE A 31 5.45 6.56 -5.88
CA PHE A 31 4.15 7.20 -6.13
C PHE A 31 2.99 6.20 -6.08
N THR A 32 3.15 5.06 -6.72
CA THR A 32 2.13 3.99 -6.71
C THR A 32 1.98 3.32 -5.35
N ALA A 33 3.06 3.17 -4.57
CA ALA A 33 3.00 2.71 -3.18
C ALA A 33 2.23 3.70 -2.29
N GLY A 34 2.48 5.01 -2.46
CA GLY A 34 1.78 6.06 -1.72
C GLY A 34 0.27 6.06 -1.99
N ILE A 35 -0.13 5.89 -3.25
CA ILE A 35 -1.54 5.77 -3.64
C ILE A 35 -2.17 4.50 -3.05
N ALA A 36 -1.47 3.37 -3.10
CA ALA A 36 -1.93 2.13 -2.48
C ALA A 36 -2.11 2.25 -0.97
N GLY A 37 -1.15 2.88 -0.29
CA GLY A 37 -1.21 3.16 1.15
C GLY A 37 -2.38 4.07 1.51
N GLY A 38 -2.62 5.13 0.74
CA GLY A 38 -3.76 6.03 0.92
C GLY A 38 -5.12 5.33 0.74
N LEU A 39 -5.24 4.45 -0.26
CA LEU A 39 -6.45 3.65 -0.48
C LEU A 39 -6.67 2.62 0.62
N ALA A 40 -5.61 1.99 1.13
CA ALA A 40 -5.69 1.06 2.25
C ALA A 40 -6.11 1.78 3.57
N LEU A 41 -5.62 3.00 3.78
CA LEU A 41 -6.01 3.84 4.92
C LEU A 41 -7.48 4.28 4.82
N ALA A 42 -7.93 4.67 3.62
CA ALA A 42 -9.33 5.01 3.36
C ALA A 42 -10.25 3.81 3.60
N PHE A 43 -9.83 2.60 3.22
CA PHE A 43 -10.54 1.36 3.52
C PHE A 43 -10.60 1.09 5.04
N GLY A 44 -9.48 1.20 5.75
CA GLY A 44 -9.44 1.01 7.20
C GLY A 44 -10.31 2.01 7.99
N LEU A 45 -10.31 3.27 7.57
CA LEU A 45 -11.20 4.31 8.11
C LEU A 45 -12.69 4.01 7.83
N TYR A 46 -13.00 3.47 6.65
CA TYR A 46 -14.35 3.07 6.28
C TYR A 46 -14.89 1.90 7.13
N GLU A 47 -14.03 0.94 7.46
CA GLU A 47 -14.39 -0.20 8.33
C GLU A 47 -14.36 0.13 9.84
N ARG A 48 -14.06 1.38 10.23
CA ARG A 48 -13.77 1.77 11.62
C ARG A 48 -12.73 0.87 12.29
N ILE A 49 -11.75 0.40 11.52
CA ILE A 49 -10.62 -0.32 12.09
C ILE A 49 -9.91 0.66 13.03
N PRO A 50 -9.55 0.25 14.26
CA PRO A 50 -8.77 1.09 15.15
C PRO A 50 -7.52 1.59 14.41
N TRP A 51 -7.37 2.91 14.33
CA TRP A 51 -6.23 3.63 13.73
C TRP A 51 -4.85 3.01 14.03
N ILE A 52 -4.66 2.50 15.24
CA ILE A 52 -3.46 1.77 15.70
C ILE A 52 -3.19 0.52 14.86
N ILE A 53 -4.23 -0.25 14.52
CA ILE A 53 -4.12 -1.48 13.73
C ILE A 53 -3.79 -1.12 12.27
N SER A 54 -4.44 -0.11 11.68
CA SER A 54 -4.09 0.37 10.34
C SER A 54 -2.66 0.92 10.27
N PHE A 55 -2.20 1.63 11.31
CA PHE A 55 -0.82 2.09 11.42
C PHE A 55 0.17 0.92 11.48
N LEU A 56 -0.12 -0.11 12.29
CA LEU A 56 0.69 -1.32 12.38
C LEU A 56 0.80 -2.05 11.04
N PHE A 57 -0.30 -2.23 10.33
CA PHE A 57 -0.29 -2.85 9.00
C PHE A 57 0.51 -2.02 7.99
N GLY A 58 0.33 -0.70 7.95
CA GLY A 58 1.10 0.20 7.08
C GLY A 58 2.60 0.21 7.41
N PHE A 59 2.95 0.18 8.70
CA PHE A 59 4.33 0.12 9.16
C PHE A 59 4.99 -1.20 8.76
N ILE A 60 4.34 -2.33 9.03
CA ILE A 60 4.86 -3.66 8.65
C ILE A 60 5.05 -3.73 7.13
N ALA A 61 4.06 -3.33 6.34
CA ALA A 61 4.16 -3.35 4.88
C ALA A 61 5.34 -2.50 4.37
N THR A 62 5.53 -1.30 4.94
CA THR A 62 6.64 -0.41 4.56
C THR A 62 8.00 -0.97 4.95
N VAL A 63 8.13 -1.52 6.16
CA VAL A 63 9.38 -2.14 6.63
C VAL A 63 9.72 -3.37 5.80
N THR A 64 8.75 -4.23 5.50
CA THR A 64 8.95 -5.40 4.64
C THR A 64 9.36 -4.99 3.23
N PHE A 65 8.74 -3.95 2.67
CA PHE A 65 9.10 -3.42 1.36
C PHE A 65 10.53 -2.86 1.32
N GLU A 66 10.90 -2.02 2.29
CA GLU A 66 12.26 -1.46 2.38
C GLU A 66 13.30 -2.54 2.65
N TRP A 67 12.98 -3.57 3.46
CA TRP A 67 13.89 -4.69 3.70
C TRP A 67 14.10 -5.52 2.43
N TYR A 68 13.03 -5.83 1.69
CA TYR A 68 13.15 -6.53 0.40
C TYR A 68 13.93 -5.71 -0.63
N ARG A 69 13.79 -4.38 -0.61
CA ARG A 69 14.50 -3.46 -1.51
C ARG A 69 16.00 -3.34 -1.22
N LYS A 70 16.42 -3.52 0.04
CA LYS A 70 17.83 -3.45 0.46
C LYS A 70 18.61 -4.74 0.22
N ARG A 71 17.92 -5.85 -0.08
CA ARG A 71 18.50 -7.14 -0.42
C ARG A 71 18.64 -7.29 -1.94
#